data_AF-A0A1G1A735-F1
#
_entry.id   AF-A0A1G1A735-F1
#
_cell.length_a   1.000
_cell.length_b   1.000
_cell.length_c   1.000
_cell.angle_alpha   90.00
_cell.angle_beta   90.00
_cell.angle_gamma   90.00
#
_symmetry.space_group_name_H-M   'P 1'
#
loop_
_entity.id
_entity.type
_entity.pdbx_description
1 polymer ?
#
loop_
_entity_poly.entity_id
_entity_poly.type
_entity_poly.pdbx_seq_one_letter_code
_entity_poly.pdbx_strand_id
1 'polypeptide(L)'
;MIRFFKNKEKKRRVLLVTVRTLLFFLMISPPPLVRGNNNDSELAVDLYAETNFPACSIECSRLLIENPRNETALILKALANKSMGVDTRDVLRNIADSPDFSNETATIARFELARSMWKSGQNTEAIQQFKKVFISTGNGNLFLRSGYSISLLIDETPGLTRQVEDIFSQIQTSSSLWTRQIIDECKISISKSKDSLTGKPVQWIITFYRSQISPAIGSRCSLTPSCSAYGLQALKKHGALGVAMISDRAIREPDVVAAKPSPVRTGNRWFYSDPIENHDWWIKTGERKSE
;
A
#
# COMPACT_ATOMS: atom_id res chain seq x y z
N MET A 1 -37.76 18.36 11.36
CA MET A 1 -37.15 19.69 11.21
C MET A 1 -35.64 19.43 11.18
N ILE A 2 -34.97 19.24 10.04
CA ILE A 2 -34.54 20.27 9.08
C ILE A 2 -34.40 19.63 7.69
N ARG A 3 -35.25 20.08 6.75
CA ARG A 3 -35.09 20.03 5.29
C ARG A 3 -34.69 21.44 4.88
N PHE A 4 -33.43 21.72 4.59
CA PHE A 4 -32.91 22.99 4.03
C PHE A 4 -31.43 22.69 3.76
N PHE A 5 -30.86 22.66 2.55
CA PHE A 5 -30.97 23.53 1.40
C PHE A 5 -30.69 22.73 0.12
N LYS A 6 -31.53 22.92 -0.91
CA LYS A 6 -31.26 22.51 -2.28
C LYS A 6 -31.17 23.77 -3.13
N ASN A 7 -30.07 23.89 -3.87
CA ASN A 7 -29.93 24.53 -5.18
C ASN A 7 -29.82 26.07 -5.29
N LYS A 8 -28.65 26.51 -5.77
CA LYS A 8 -28.26 27.69 -6.60
C LYS A 8 -26.80 28.00 -6.19
N GLU A 9 -25.78 27.81 -7.01
CA GLU A 9 -25.60 28.46 -8.30
C GLU A 9 -24.83 27.62 -9.32
N LYS A 10 -25.18 27.85 -10.58
CA LYS A 10 -24.63 27.27 -11.79
C LYS A 10 -23.89 28.39 -12.55
N LYS A 11 -22.68 28.08 -13.02
CA LYS A 11 -21.84 28.77 -14.03
C LYS A 11 -20.98 29.97 -13.56
N ARG A 12 -19.65 29.76 -13.60
CA ARG A 12 -18.69 30.55 -14.41
C ARG A 12 -17.40 29.75 -14.69
N ARG A 13 -17.15 29.53 -15.99
CA ARG A 13 -15.89 29.38 -16.81
C ARG A 13 -14.60 28.97 -16.09
N VAL A 14 -13.97 27.83 -16.43
CA VAL A 14 -12.96 27.64 -17.52
C VAL A 14 -11.86 28.70 -17.51
N LEU A 15 -10.66 28.36 -17.00
CA LEU A 15 -9.33 28.38 -17.65
C LEU A 15 -8.22 28.35 -16.58
N LEU A 16 -7.12 27.64 -16.87
CA LEU A 16 -5.80 27.63 -16.20
C LEU A 16 -5.67 26.90 -14.85
N VAL A 17 -5.30 25.62 -14.91
CA VAL A 17 -4.40 25.01 -13.91
C VAL A 17 -3.13 24.60 -14.64
N THR A 18 -2.16 25.52 -14.63
CA THR A 18 -0.77 25.32 -15.04
C THR A 18 0.01 24.66 -13.90
N VAL A 19 0.68 23.56 -14.25
CA VAL A 19 2.03 23.15 -13.78
C VAL A 19 2.30 23.25 -12.28
N ARG A 20 2.00 22.17 -11.53
CA ARG A 20 2.73 21.83 -10.29
C ARG A 20 2.56 20.35 -9.92
N THR A 21 2.88 19.48 -10.88
CA THR A 21 3.00 18.03 -10.70
C THR A 21 4.19 17.61 -11.55
N LEU A 22 5.15 16.87 -10.97
CA LEU A 22 6.54 16.62 -11.43
C LEU A 22 7.57 17.70 -11.06
N LEU A 23 8.21 17.53 -9.91
CA LEU A 23 9.67 17.62 -9.69
C LEU A 23 9.94 17.68 -8.18
N PHE A 24 10.24 16.53 -7.57
CA PHE A 24 11.17 16.41 -6.44
C PHE A 24 11.55 14.92 -6.28
N PHE A 25 11.93 14.30 -7.40
CA PHE A 25 12.43 12.94 -7.44
C PHE A 25 13.77 12.96 -8.20
N LEU A 26 14.84 13.32 -7.49
CA LEU A 26 16.23 12.95 -7.79
C LEU A 26 17.17 13.52 -6.71
N MET A 27 18.14 12.68 -6.34
CA MET A 27 19.33 12.94 -5.50
C MET A 27 19.13 12.84 -3.98
N ILE A 28 19.42 11.67 -3.41
CA ILE A 28 20.56 11.39 -2.51
C ILE A 28 20.50 9.88 -2.18
N SER A 29 21.54 9.12 -2.53
CA SER A 29 21.85 7.88 -1.79
C SER A 29 22.84 8.23 -0.67
N PRO A 30 22.79 7.52 0.46
CA PRO A 30 24.02 6.96 1.03
C PRO A 30 23.88 5.47 1.43
N PRO A 31 24.99 4.81 1.82
CA PRO A 31 25.32 3.40 1.54
C PRO A 31 25.09 2.47 2.79
N PRO A 32 25.67 1.24 2.89
CA PRO A 32 25.16 0.15 3.74
C PRO A 32 25.67 0.17 5.20
N LEU A 33 25.06 -0.68 6.03
CA LEU A 33 25.51 -1.31 7.29
C LEU A 33 24.86 -0.84 8.62
N VAL A 34 24.11 -1.79 9.20
CA VAL A 34 24.09 -2.26 10.61
C VAL A 34 23.98 -1.26 11.77
N ARG A 35 22.98 -1.55 12.62
CA ARG A 35 22.77 -1.22 14.05
C ARG A 35 22.20 0.17 14.41
N GLY A 36 20.91 0.13 14.75
CA GLY A 36 20.45 0.44 16.10
C GLY A 36 19.94 1.86 16.36
N ASN A 37 18.64 2.09 16.11
CA ASN A 37 17.75 2.79 17.03
C ASN A 37 16.28 2.74 16.56
N ASN A 38 15.42 2.09 17.35
CA ASN A 38 13.96 2.25 17.54
C ASN A 38 12.95 2.29 16.35
N ASN A 39 13.35 2.17 15.10
CA ASN A 39 12.42 2.31 13.95
C ASN A 39 12.36 1.08 13.03
N ASP A 40 12.40 -0.13 13.57
CA ASP A 40 12.39 -1.36 12.77
C ASP A 40 11.16 -1.48 11.84
N SER A 41 10.06 -0.76 12.14
CA SER A 41 8.81 -0.79 11.36
C SER A 41 8.58 0.40 10.42
N GLU A 42 9.49 1.38 10.35
CA GLU A 42 9.31 2.61 9.56
C GLU A 42 9.10 2.31 8.07
N LEU A 43 9.93 1.44 7.49
CA LEU A 43 9.77 1.01 6.10
C LEU A 43 8.41 0.35 5.83
N ALA A 44 7.90 -0.44 6.76
CA ALA A 44 6.59 -1.09 6.60
C ALA A 44 5.45 -0.07 6.62
N VAL A 45 5.58 0.99 7.44
CA VAL A 45 4.62 2.10 7.52
C VAL A 45 4.61 2.89 6.21
N ASP A 46 5.79 3.23 5.68
CA ASP A 46 5.92 3.97 4.43
C ASP A 46 5.34 3.19 3.25
N LEU A 47 5.68 1.89 3.13
CA LEU A 47 5.13 1.03 2.09
C LEU A 47 3.60 0.91 2.16
N TYR A 48 3.04 0.93 3.37
CA TYR A 48 1.59 0.96 3.55
C TYR A 48 0.98 2.30 3.13
N ALA A 49 1.61 3.42 3.50
CA ALA A 49 1.18 4.77 3.13
C ALA A 49 1.23 5.01 1.62
N GLU A 50 2.21 4.42 0.94
CA GLU A 50 2.35 4.41 -0.53
C GLU A 50 1.38 3.46 -1.23
N THR A 51 0.51 2.76 -0.51
CA THR A 51 -0.43 1.74 -1.02
C THR A 51 0.25 0.52 -1.65
N ASN A 52 1.53 0.30 -1.38
CA ASN A 52 2.27 -0.89 -1.82
C ASN A 52 2.08 -2.07 -0.84
N PHE A 53 0.81 -2.50 -0.69
CA PHE A 53 0.41 -3.53 0.27
C PHE A 53 1.20 -4.85 0.18
N PRO A 54 1.55 -5.35 -1.01
CA PRO A 54 2.29 -6.60 -1.09
C PRO A 54 3.73 -6.49 -0.57
N ALA A 55 4.43 -5.38 -0.86
CA ALA A 55 5.77 -5.15 -0.32
C ALA A 55 5.70 -4.94 1.19
N CYS A 56 4.70 -4.19 1.67
CA CYS A 56 4.41 -4.02 3.09
C CYS A 56 4.22 -5.39 3.79
N SER A 57 3.40 -6.28 3.22
CA SER A 57 3.15 -7.62 3.78
C SER A 57 4.41 -8.50 3.86
N ILE A 58 5.30 -8.43 2.86
CA ILE A 58 6.60 -9.11 2.88
C ILE A 58 7.51 -8.54 3.96
N GLU A 59 7.61 -7.20 4.05
CA GLU A 59 8.45 -6.54 5.04
C GLU A 59 7.96 -6.80 6.47
N CYS A 60 6.66 -6.71 6.72
CA CYS A 60 6.09 -7.12 8.00
C CYS A 60 6.39 -8.60 8.31
N SER A 61 6.39 -9.48 7.31
CA SER A 61 6.74 -10.89 7.53
C SER A 61 8.20 -11.06 7.94
N ARG A 62 9.13 -10.29 7.37
CA ARG A 62 10.53 -10.24 7.79
C ARG A 62 10.63 -9.80 9.26
N LEU A 63 9.96 -8.71 9.61
CA LEU A 63 9.96 -8.18 10.99
C LEU A 63 9.38 -9.17 12.01
N LEU A 64 8.39 -9.97 11.63
CA LEU A 64 7.79 -10.97 12.50
C LEU A 64 8.66 -12.23 12.67
N ILE A 65 9.56 -12.52 11.73
CA ILE A 65 10.57 -13.57 11.90
C ILE A 65 11.60 -13.12 12.94
N GLU A 66 12.00 -11.85 12.89
CA GLU A 66 12.98 -11.26 13.83
C GLU A 66 12.36 -11.05 15.22
N ASN A 67 11.14 -10.51 15.28
CA ASN A 67 10.38 -10.28 16.50
C ASN A 67 8.90 -10.65 16.28
N PRO A 68 8.49 -11.87 16.67
CA PRO A 68 7.10 -12.34 16.51
C PRO A 68 6.05 -11.49 17.23
N ARG A 69 6.45 -10.70 18.24
CA ARG A 69 5.57 -9.83 19.04
C ARG A 69 5.58 -8.37 18.58
N ASN A 70 6.12 -8.08 17.40
CA ASN A 70 6.09 -6.72 16.85
C ASN A 70 4.64 -6.32 16.47
N GLU A 71 4.01 -5.52 17.34
CA GLU A 71 2.60 -5.12 17.22
C GLU A 71 2.31 -4.36 15.91
N THR A 72 3.18 -3.41 15.56
CA THR A 72 3.05 -2.60 14.34
C THR A 72 3.08 -3.50 13.11
N ALA A 73 4.02 -4.45 13.05
CA ALA A 73 4.12 -5.39 11.94
C ALA A 73 2.91 -6.34 11.87
N LEU A 74 2.37 -6.79 13.00
CA LEU A 74 1.15 -7.62 13.04
C LEU A 74 -0.06 -6.88 12.46
N ILE A 75 -0.33 -5.66 12.94
CA ILE A 75 -1.44 -4.84 12.47
C ILE A 75 -1.26 -4.52 10.99
N LEU A 76 -0.11 -3.96 10.60
CA LEU A 76 0.13 -3.54 9.21
C LEU A 76 0.03 -4.72 8.24
N LYS A 77 0.53 -5.90 8.60
CA LYS A 77 0.37 -7.10 7.78
C LYS A 77 -1.10 -7.49 7.61
N ALA A 78 -1.89 -7.46 8.68
CA ALA A 78 -3.31 -7.76 8.63
C ALA A 78 -4.08 -6.75 7.77
N LEU A 79 -3.74 -5.46 7.86
CA LEU A 79 -4.35 -4.40 7.05
C LEU A 79 -3.93 -4.47 5.58
N ALA A 80 -2.65 -4.73 5.30
CA ALA A 80 -2.16 -4.90 3.94
C ALA A 80 -2.84 -6.09 3.25
N ASN A 81 -2.94 -7.22 3.94
CA ASN A 81 -3.64 -8.40 3.44
C ASN A 81 -5.14 -8.13 3.22
N LYS A 82 -5.79 -7.40 4.13
CA LYS A 82 -7.19 -6.94 3.96
C LYS A 82 -7.35 -6.08 2.71
N SER A 83 -6.45 -5.13 2.47
CA SER A 83 -6.45 -4.26 1.29
C SER A 83 -6.24 -5.03 -0.03
N MET A 84 -5.55 -6.18 0.03
CA MET A 84 -5.41 -7.12 -1.09
C MET A 84 -6.61 -8.06 -1.27
N GLY A 85 -7.66 -7.94 -0.45
CA GLY A 85 -8.86 -8.77 -0.52
C GLY A 85 -8.78 -10.09 0.23
N VAL A 86 -7.73 -10.32 1.03
CA VAL A 86 -7.64 -11.48 1.91
C VAL A 86 -8.55 -11.26 3.12
N ASP A 87 -9.33 -12.28 3.49
CA ASP A 87 -10.12 -12.22 4.72
C ASP A 87 -9.20 -12.34 5.95
N THR A 88 -9.08 -11.26 6.71
CA THR A 88 -8.25 -11.18 7.91
C THR A 88 -9.06 -11.06 9.19
N ARG A 89 -10.38 -11.31 9.15
CA ARG A 89 -11.27 -11.17 10.32
C ARG A 89 -10.79 -11.97 11.52
N ASP A 90 -10.38 -13.21 11.33
CA ASP A 90 -9.93 -14.06 12.43
C ASP A 90 -8.60 -13.58 13.02
N VAL A 91 -7.68 -13.12 12.17
CA VAL A 91 -6.41 -12.52 12.62
C VAL A 91 -6.66 -11.26 13.44
N LEU A 92 -7.51 -10.36 12.94
CA LEU A 92 -7.86 -9.12 13.64
C LEU A 92 -8.60 -9.39 14.96
N ARG A 93 -9.46 -10.41 15.00
CA ARG A 93 -10.14 -10.84 16.24
C ARG A 93 -9.13 -11.34 17.27
N ASN A 94 -8.19 -12.18 16.87
CA ASN A 94 -7.15 -12.69 17.77
C ASN A 94 -6.26 -11.55 18.33
N ILE A 95 -5.91 -10.56 17.50
CA ILE A 95 -5.16 -9.39 17.98
C ILE A 95 -6.00 -8.53 18.93
N ALA A 96 -7.28 -8.34 18.63
CA ALA A 96 -8.17 -7.52 19.46
C ALA A 96 -8.45 -8.12 20.84
N ASP A 97 -8.60 -9.44 20.92
CA ASP A 97 -9.05 -10.13 22.13
C ASP A 97 -7.90 -10.72 22.96
N SER A 98 -6.67 -10.75 22.43
CA SER A 98 -5.50 -11.19 23.18
C SER A 98 -5.06 -10.13 24.22
N PRO A 99 -4.79 -10.53 25.48
CA PRO A 99 -4.28 -9.63 26.51
C PRO A 99 -2.78 -9.29 26.32
N ASP A 100 -2.10 -9.96 25.39
CA ASP A 100 -0.66 -9.79 25.17
C ASP A 100 -0.30 -8.49 24.45
N PHE A 101 -1.28 -7.82 23.82
CA PHE A 101 -1.05 -6.62 23.01
C PHE A 101 -1.46 -5.34 23.74
N SER A 102 -0.83 -4.23 23.37
CA SER A 102 -1.23 -2.92 23.86
C SER A 102 -2.70 -2.60 23.53
N ASN A 103 -3.32 -1.79 24.38
CA ASN A 103 -4.70 -1.36 24.18
C ASN A 103 -4.88 -0.58 22.86
N GLU A 104 -3.87 0.18 22.43
CA GLU A 104 -3.89 0.89 21.14
C GLU A 104 -3.95 -0.09 19.97
N THR A 105 -3.08 -1.09 19.94
CA THR A 105 -3.06 -2.15 18.93
C THR A 105 -4.38 -2.92 18.92
N ALA A 106 -4.88 -3.33 20.09
CA ALA A 106 -6.14 -4.05 20.22
C ALA A 106 -7.33 -3.23 19.71
N THR A 107 -7.39 -1.92 20.00
CA THR A 107 -8.48 -1.04 19.56
C THR A 107 -8.44 -0.75 18.06
N ILE A 108 -7.25 -0.61 17.46
CA ILE A 108 -7.09 -0.50 16.01
C ILE A 108 -7.57 -1.78 15.31
N ALA A 109 -7.12 -2.95 15.78
CA ALA A 109 -7.55 -4.24 15.22
C ALA A 109 -9.06 -4.42 15.33
N ARG A 110 -9.64 -4.08 16.49
CA ARG A 110 -11.09 -4.18 16.74
C ARG A 110 -11.90 -3.23 15.85
N PHE A 111 -11.43 -2.01 15.63
CA PHE A 111 -12.08 -1.06 14.73
C PHE A 111 -12.10 -1.59 13.29
N GLU A 112 -10.98 -2.14 12.82
CA GLU A 112 -10.88 -2.68 11.47
C GLU A 112 -11.64 -4.00 11.28
N LEU A 113 -11.77 -4.80 12.33
CA LEU A 113 -12.67 -5.95 12.40
C LEU A 113 -14.13 -5.52 12.27
N ALA A 114 -14.55 -4.51 13.05
CA ALA A 114 -15.92 -3.98 13.03
C ALA A 114 -16.30 -3.47 11.63
N ARG A 115 -15.39 -2.77 10.94
CA ARG A 115 -15.56 -2.35 9.54
C ARG A 115 -15.75 -3.54 8.60
N SER A 116 -14.98 -4.60 8.76
CA SER A 116 -15.11 -5.82 7.95
C SER A 116 -16.44 -6.55 8.20
N MET A 117 -16.90 -6.60 9.45
CA MET A 117 -18.20 -7.17 9.83
C MET A 117 -19.36 -6.37 9.24
N TRP A 118 -19.31 -5.04 9.34
CA TRP A 118 -20.31 -4.15 8.74
C TRP A 118 -20.38 -4.32 7.22
N LYS A 119 -19.23 -4.36 6.53
CA LYS A 119 -19.19 -4.62 5.08
C LYS A 119 -19.80 -5.97 4.71
N SER A 120 -19.73 -6.95 5.60
CA SER A 120 -20.31 -8.29 5.43
C SER A 120 -21.81 -8.36 5.79
N GLY A 121 -22.41 -7.26 6.26
CA GLY A 121 -23.82 -7.19 6.68
C GLY A 121 -24.08 -7.63 8.13
N GLN A 122 -23.04 -7.91 8.91
CA GLN A 122 -23.14 -8.32 10.33
C GLN A 122 -23.26 -7.09 11.24
N ASN A 123 -24.30 -6.27 11.04
CA ASN A 123 -24.42 -4.95 11.67
C ASN A 123 -24.53 -5.01 13.20
N THR A 124 -25.17 -6.05 13.74
CA THR A 124 -25.31 -6.27 15.18
C THR A 124 -23.98 -6.54 15.88
N GLU A 125 -23.11 -7.34 15.27
CA GLU A 125 -21.76 -7.59 15.81
C GLU A 125 -20.86 -6.37 15.60
N ALA A 126 -20.96 -5.74 14.42
CA ALA A 126 -20.17 -4.56 14.09
C ALA A 126 -20.39 -3.42 15.09
N ILE A 127 -21.63 -3.09 15.44
CA ILE A 127 -21.92 -2.00 16.38
C ILE A 127 -21.39 -2.31 17.78
N GLN A 128 -21.41 -3.56 18.23
CA GLN A 128 -20.82 -3.97 19.50
C GLN A 128 -19.30 -3.79 19.51
N GLN A 129 -18.64 -4.14 18.42
CA GLN A 129 -17.19 -3.96 18.30
C GLN A 129 -16.81 -2.48 18.24
N PHE A 130 -17.57 -1.65 17.49
CA PHE A 130 -17.35 -0.20 17.50
C PHE A 130 -17.59 0.42 18.88
N LYS A 131 -18.64 0.00 19.59
CA LYS A 131 -18.92 0.44 20.97
C LYS A 131 -17.74 0.14 21.90
N LYS A 132 -17.18 -1.08 21.83
CA LYS A 132 -15.99 -1.45 22.61
C LYS A 132 -14.81 -0.54 22.31
N VAL A 133 -14.55 -0.23 21.03
CA VAL A 133 -13.48 0.70 20.62
C VAL A 133 -13.72 2.09 21.19
N PHE A 134 -14.94 2.61 21.05
CA PHE A 134 -15.32 3.95 21.52
C PHE A 134 -15.06 4.14 23.02
N ILE A 135 -15.34 3.11 23.82
CA ILE A 135 -15.17 3.16 25.29
C ILE A 135 -13.70 2.95 25.70
N SER A 136 -12.95 2.11 24.99
CA SER A 136 -11.61 1.67 25.44
C SER A 136 -10.45 2.46 24.84
N THR A 137 -10.65 3.22 23.76
CA THR A 137 -9.54 3.88 23.07
C THR A 137 -9.02 5.12 23.79
N GLY A 138 -7.69 5.24 23.90
CA GLY A 138 -7.01 6.47 24.32
C GLY A 138 -6.73 7.44 23.16
N ASN A 139 -6.94 7.01 21.91
CA ASN A 139 -6.65 7.82 20.73
C ASN A 139 -7.88 8.64 20.31
N GLY A 140 -7.77 9.97 20.41
CA GLY A 140 -8.87 10.88 20.06
C GLY A 140 -9.39 10.73 18.62
N ASN A 141 -8.52 10.40 17.66
CA ASN A 141 -8.97 10.19 16.28
C ASN A 141 -9.76 8.89 16.13
N LEU A 142 -9.34 7.81 16.81
CA LEU A 142 -10.04 6.53 16.77
C LEU A 142 -11.39 6.62 17.52
N PHE A 143 -11.43 7.40 18.60
CA PHE A 143 -12.65 7.76 19.32
C PHE A 143 -13.67 8.44 18.40
N LEU A 144 -13.25 9.49 17.67
CA LEU A 144 -14.15 10.18 16.74
C LEU A 144 -14.60 9.30 15.56
N ARG A 145 -13.70 8.50 15.00
CA ARG A 145 -14.03 7.55 13.91
C ARG A 145 -15.02 6.49 14.34
N SER A 146 -14.85 5.92 15.54
CA SER A 146 -15.79 4.94 16.09
C SER A 146 -17.15 5.56 16.40
N GLY A 147 -17.18 6.76 17.00
CA GLY A 147 -18.43 7.49 17.26
C GLY A 147 -19.21 7.80 15.98
N TYR A 148 -18.53 8.29 14.94
CA TYR A 148 -19.17 8.55 13.65
C TYR A 148 -19.64 7.25 12.95
N SER A 149 -18.85 6.17 13.03
CA SER A 149 -19.24 4.87 12.46
C SER A 149 -20.48 4.30 13.13
N ILE A 150 -20.61 4.44 14.46
CA ILE A 150 -21.82 4.04 15.20
C ILE A 150 -23.02 4.87 14.76
N SER A 151 -22.88 6.19 14.66
CA SER A 151 -23.96 7.08 14.17
C SER A 151 -24.47 6.63 12.81
N LEU A 152 -23.56 6.33 11.89
CA LEU A 152 -23.92 5.95 10.53
C LEU A 152 -24.57 4.56 10.48
N LEU A 153 -24.13 3.60 11.31
CA LEU A 153 -24.78 2.30 11.46
C LEU A 153 -26.22 2.41 12.01
N ILE A 154 -26.45 3.32 12.96
CA ILE A 154 -27.79 3.57 13.53
C ILE A 154 -28.70 4.21 12.48
N ASP A 155 -28.18 5.16 11.70
CA ASP A 155 -28.92 5.78 10.60
C ASP A 155 -29.33 4.74 9.54
N GLU A 156 -28.47 3.77 9.23
CA GLU A 156 -28.77 2.65 8.33
C GLU A 156 -29.74 1.64 8.94
N THR A 157 -29.62 1.37 10.24
CA THR A 157 -30.40 0.35 10.96
C THR A 157 -30.89 0.88 12.32
N PRO A 158 -32.02 1.61 12.34
CA PRO A 158 -32.50 2.28 13.56
C PRO A 158 -32.75 1.36 14.76
N GLY A 159 -32.99 0.07 14.53
CA GLY A 159 -33.17 -0.95 15.58
C GLY A 159 -31.94 -1.19 16.46
N LEU A 160 -30.75 -0.78 16.03
CA LEU A 160 -29.50 -0.95 16.80
C LEU A 160 -29.30 0.09 17.91
N THR A 161 -30.11 1.16 17.95
CA THR A 161 -29.99 2.26 18.93
C THR A 161 -29.94 1.75 20.38
N ARG A 162 -30.74 0.73 20.72
CA ARG A 162 -30.79 0.14 22.07
C ARG A 162 -29.45 -0.42 22.55
N GLN A 163 -28.54 -0.82 21.64
CA GLN A 163 -27.26 -1.41 22.02
C GLN A 163 -26.24 -0.38 22.50
N VAL A 164 -26.45 0.90 22.20
CA VAL A 164 -25.52 2.00 22.49
C VAL A 164 -26.18 3.13 23.31
N GLU A 165 -27.34 2.87 23.90
CA GLU A 165 -28.12 3.86 24.65
C GLU A 165 -27.31 4.49 25.80
N ASP A 166 -26.48 3.68 26.46
CA ASP A 166 -25.57 4.07 27.53
C ASP A 166 -24.49 5.07 27.10
N ILE A 167 -24.06 5.04 25.84
CA ILE A 167 -23.01 5.92 25.29
C ILE A 167 -23.56 6.99 24.33
N PHE A 168 -24.88 7.04 24.13
CA PHE A 168 -25.49 7.88 23.11
C PHE A 168 -25.23 9.38 23.34
N SER A 169 -25.30 9.85 24.59
CA SER A 169 -25.00 11.24 24.95
C SER A 169 -23.55 11.62 24.66
N GLN A 170 -22.61 10.69 24.87
CA GLN A 170 -21.18 10.90 24.58
C GLN A 170 -20.95 11.03 23.07
N ILE A 171 -21.60 10.16 22.27
CA ILE A 171 -21.55 10.22 20.81
C ILE A 171 -22.09 11.58 20.33
N GLN A 172 -23.25 12.01 20.83
CA GLN A 172 -23.83 13.31 20.49
C GLN A 172 -22.90 14.47 20.83
N THR A 173 -22.24 14.43 22.00
CA THR A 173 -21.29 15.48 22.41
C THR A 173 -20.08 15.53 21.46
N SER A 174 -19.58 14.36 21.05
CA SER A 174 -18.48 14.24 20.10
C SER A 174 -18.81 14.70 18.68
N SER A 175 -20.11 14.79 18.32
CA SER A 175 -20.55 15.08 16.94
C SER A 175 -20.06 16.42 16.40
N SER A 176 -19.86 17.40 17.29
CA SER A 176 -19.31 18.71 16.94
C SER A 176 -17.85 18.66 16.43
N LEU A 177 -17.13 17.59 16.76
CA LEU A 177 -15.72 17.38 16.41
C LEU A 177 -15.53 16.56 15.12
N TRP A 178 -16.63 16.09 14.50
CA TRP A 178 -16.55 15.31 13.27
C TRP A 178 -16.16 16.18 12.08
N THR A 179 -14.87 16.14 11.74
CA THR A 179 -14.33 16.84 10.57
C THR A 179 -14.76 16.17 9.27
N ARG A 180 -14.71 16.92 8.16
CA ARG A 180 -14.97 16.37 6.81
C ARG A 180 -14.08 15.17 6.49
N GLN A 181 -12.82 15.21 6.91
CA GLN A 181 -11.89 14.10 6.70
C GLN A 181 -12.40 12.80 7.35
N ILE A 182 -12.81 12.84 8.62
CA ILE A 182 -13.34 11.66 9.33
C ILE A 182 -14.60 11.13 8.64
N ILE A 183 -15.48 12.04 8.24
CA ILE A 183 -16.73 11.72 7.57
C ILE A 183 -16.46 11.00 6.24
N ASP A 184 -15.57 11.55 5.43
CA ASP A 184 -15.24 11.01 4.11
C ASP A 184 -14.54 9.65 4.24
N GLU A 185 -13.57 9.50 5.15
CA GLU A 185 -12.88 8.23 5.43
C GLU A 185 -13.87 7.11 5.82
N CYS A 186 -14.81 7.40 6.72
CA CYS A 186 -15.77 6.40 7.18
C CYS A 186 -16.80 6.05 6.08
N LYS A 187 -17.27 7.03 5.31
CA LYS A 187 -18.21 6.80 4.20
C LYS A 187 -17.59 5.99 3.06
N ILE A 188 -16.35 6.30 2.68
CA ILE A 188 -15.63 5.57 1.61
C ILE A 188 -15.56 4.08 1.95
N SER A 189 -15.40 3.74 3.23
CA SER A 189 -15.42 2.36 3.71
C SER A 189 -16.69 1.56 3.41
N ILE A 190 -17.83 2.23 3.34
CA ILE A 190 -19.17 1.62 3.31
C ILE A 190 -19.73 1.62 1.89
N SER A 191 -19.30 2.57 1.06
CA SER A 191 -19.64 2.54 -0.35
C SER A 191 -19.21 1.20 -0.91
N LYS A 192 -20.19 0.36 -1.30
CA LYS A 192 -19.93 -0.85 -2.07
C LYS A 192 -18.95 -0.45 -3.15
N SER A 193 -17.79 -1.11 -3.23
CA SER A 193 -17.13 -1.18 -4.52
C SER A 193 -18.19 -1.80 -5.43
N LYS A 194 -18.88 -0.96 -6.21
CA LYS A 194 -19.26 -1.42 -7.54
C LYS A 194 -17.90 -1.75 -8.11
N ASP A 195 -17.58 -3.04 -8.09
CA ASP A 195 -16.45 -3.56 -8.82
C ASP A 195 -16.72 -3.09 -10.24
N SER A 196 -16.10 -1.95 -10.56
CA SER A 196 -16.16 -1.37 -11.86
C SER A 196 -15.56 -2.46 -12.72
N LEU A 197 -16.42 -3.13 -13.48
CA LEU A 197 -16.04 -4.23 -14.36
C LEU A 197 -14.92 -3.80 -15.34
N THR A 198 -14.67 -2.50 -15.44
CA THR A 198 -13.60 -1.80 -16.14
C THR A 198 -12.20 -1.91 -15.51
N GLY A 199 -12.07 -2.38 -14.26
CA GLY A 199 -10.79 -2.56 -13.56
C GLY A 199 -10.12 -3.93 -13.77
N LYS A 200 -10.86 -4.91 -14.29
CA LYS A 200 -10.36 -6.29 -14.54
C LYS A 200 -9.12 -6.36 -15.44
N PRO A 201 -8.96 -5.58 -16.54
CA PRO A 201 -7.77 -5.72 -17.39
C PRO A 201 -6.51 -5.19 -16.72
N VAL A 202 -6.59 -4.04 -16.02
CA VAL A 202 -5.44 -3.45 -15.32
C VAL A 202 -5.04 -4.32 -14.14
N GLN A 203 -6.02 -4.83 -13.39
CA GLN A 203 -5.76 -5.74 -12.28
C GLN A 203 -5.21 -7.09 -12.76
N TRP A 204 -5.65 -7.59 -13.92
CA TRP A 204 -5.06 -8.78 -14.53
C TRP A 204 -3.62 -8.55 -14.99
N ILE A 205 -3.32 -7.41 -15.61
CA ILE A 205 -1.94 -7.04 -16.00
C ILE A 205 -1.04 -6.94 -14.77
N ILE A 206 -1.51 -6.30 -13.69
CA ILE A 206 -0.76 -6.19 -12.44
C ILE A 206 -0.55 -7.56 -11.80
N THR A 207 -1.59 -8.40 -11.72
CA THR A 207 -1.47 -9.75 -11.14
C THR A 207 -0.62 -10.68 -12.01
N PHE A 208 -0.69 -10.55 -13.34
CA PHE A 208 0.17 -11.26 -14.29
C PHE A 208 1.64 -10.82 -14.14
N TYR A 209 1.90 -9.51 -14.07
CA TYR A 209 3.22 -8.97 -13.78
C TYR A 209 3.75 -9.49 -12.43
N ARG A 210 2.91 -9.50 -11.38
CA ARG A 210 3.32 -9.95 -10.04
C ARG A 210 3.49 -11.46 -9.91
N SER A 211 2.77 -12.27 -10.68
CA SER A 211 2.81 -13.74 -10.60
C SER A 211 3.78 -14.38 -11.60
N GLN A 212 4.02 -13.74 -12.74
CA GLN A 212 4.88 -14.28 -13.80
C GLN A 212 6.22 -13.54 -13.89
N ILE A 213 6.21 -12.20 -13.73
CA ILE A 213 7.40 -11.37 -13.94
C ILE A 213 8.15 -11.12 -12.61
N SER A 214 7.46 -10.82 -11.52
CA SER A 214 8.10 -10.56 -10.22
C SER A 214 8.88 -11.75 -9.64
N PRO A 215 8.47 -13.03 -9.81
CA PRO A 215 9.28 -14.18 -9.39
C PRO A 215 10.45 -14.47 -10.33
N ALA A 216 10.33 -14.11 -11.61
CA ALA A 216 11.41 -14.20 -12.60
C ALA A 216 12.51 -13.14 -12.34
N ILE A 217 12.15 -11.96 -11.81
CA ILE A 217 13.10 -10.93 -11.33
C ILE A 217 13.55 -11.24 -9.89
N GLY A 218 13.71 -12.53 -9.55
CA GLY A 218 14.26 -12.96 -8.28
C GLY A 218 15.47 -12.12 -7.87
N SER A 219 15.49 -11.69 -6.61
CA SER A 219 16.56 -10.86 -6.06
C SER A 219 17.89 -11.61 -6.17
N ARG A 220 18.65 -11.31 -7.23
CA ARG A 220 20.12 -11.37 -7.41
C ARG A 220 20.47 -11.62 -8.89
N CYS A 221 20.33 -10.57 -9.71
CA CYS A 221 20.87 -10.50 -11.07
C CYS A 221 22.34 -10.95 -11.04
N SER A 222 22.65 -12.04 -11.77
CA SER A 222 24.00 -12.64 -11.77
C SER A 222 24.83 -12.16 -12.96
N LEU A 223 24.39 -11.08 -13.60
CA LEU A 223 25.05 -10.43 -14.73
C LEU A 223 25.85 -9.20 -14.27
N THR A 224 26.94 -8.92 -14.97
CA THR A 224 27.79 -7.73 -14.79
C THR A 224 27.84 -6.94 -16.11
N PRO A 225 27.51 -5.63 -16.13
CA PRO A 225 27.08 -4.77 -15.02
C PRO A 225 25.73 -5.17 -14.43
N SER A 226 25.43 -4.72 -13.20
CA SER A 226 24.14 -5.00 -12.56
C SER A 226 22.97 -4.52 -13.43
N CYS A 227 21.83 -5.18 -13.31
CA CYS A 227 20.62 -4.83 -14.07
C CYS A 227 20.24 -3.33 -13.95
N SER A 228 20.47 -2.70 -12.79
CA SER A 228 20.30 -1.26 -12.58
C SER A 228 21.35 -0.39 -13.29
N ALA A 229 22.63 -0.80 -13.25
CA ALA A 229 23.71 -0.09 -13.93
C ALA A 229 23.57 -0.16 -15.46
N TYR A 230 23.17 -1.33 -16.00
CA TYR A 230 22.82 -1.48 -17.40
C TYR A 230 21.66 -0.58 -17.81
N GLY A 231 20.58 -0.56 -17.02
CA GLY A 231 19.44 0.28 -17.33
C GLY A 231 19.77 1.77 -17.35
N LEU A 232 20.65 2.21 -16.44
CA LEU A 232 21.16 3.58 -16.46
C LEU A 232 21.99 3.87 -17.72
N GLN A 233 22.86 2.94 -18.14
CA GLN A 233 23.65 3.08 -19.37
C GLN A 233 22.74 3.11 -20.61
N ALA A 234 21.72 2.25 -20.67
CA ALA A 234 20.79 2.16 -21.78
C ALA A 234 19.93 3.42 -21.92
N LEU A 235 19.42 3.95 -20.80
CA LEU A 235 18.67 5.20 -20.80
C LEU A 235 19.54 6.40 -21.15
N LYS A 236 20.78 6.46 -20.65
CA LYS A 236 21.71 7.56 -20.98
C LYS A 236 22.13 7.55 -22.45
N LYS A 237 22.36 6.36 -23.03
CA LYS A 237 22.88 6.21 -24.40
C LYS A 237 21.77 6.24 -25.46
N HIS A 238 20.58 5.72 -25.14
CA HIS A 238 19.50 5.52 -26.11
C HIS A 238 18.16 6.16 -25.71
N GLY A 239 18.09 6.90 -24.59
CA GLY A 239 16.88 7.59 -24.15
C GLY A 239 15.73 6.60 -23.90
N ALA A 240 14.53 6.91 -24.38
CA ALA A 240 13.35 6.06 -24.21
C ALA A 240 13.51 4.64 -24.81
N LEU A 241 14.35 4.48 -25.84
CA LEU A 241 14.65 3.16 -26.41
C LEU A 241 15.43 2.26 -25.43
N GLY A 242 16.12 2.87 -24.45
CA GLY A 242 16.77 2.15 -23.36
C GLY A 242 15.80 1.34 -22.50
N VAL A 243 14.51 1.72 -22.43
CA VAL A 243 13.48 0.94 -21.72
C VAL A 243 13.25 -0.41 -22.40
N ALA A 244 13.17 -0.44 -23.73
CA ALA A 244 13.02 -1.68 -24.48
C ALA A 244 14.25 -2.59 -24.33
N MET A 245 15.45 -2.02 -24.27
CA MET A 245 16.70 -2.77 -24.04
C MET A 245 16.77 -3.38 -22.65
N ILE A 246 16.26 -2.68 -21.62
CA ILE A 246 16.16 -3.23 -20.26
C ILE A 246 15.19 -4.41 -20.22
N SER A 247 14.03 -4.27 -20.88
CA SER A 247 13.03 -5.34 -20.94
C SER A 247 13.54 -6.58 -21.68
N ASP A 248 14.19 -6.39 -22.83
CA ASP A 248 14.79 -7.47 -23.61
C ASP A 248 15.88 -8.21 -22.83
N ARG A 249 16.78 -7.47 -22.15
CA ARG A 249 17.79 -8.07 -21.28
C ARG A 249 17.18 -8.86 -20.13
N ALA A 250 16.11 -8.37 -19.51
CA ALA A 250 15.42 -9.08 -18.43
C ALA A 250 14.80 -10.41 -18.89
N ILE A 251 14.35 -10.49 -20.15
CA ILE A 251 13.80 -11.72 -20.74
C ILE A 251 14.91 -12.73 -21.03
N ARG A 252 16.09 -12.27 -21.49
CA ARG A 252 17.23 -13.12 -21.89
C ARG A 252 18.16 -13.53 -20.75
N GLU A 253 18.12 -12.85 -19.61
CA GLU A 253 18.96 -13.15 -18.43
C GLU A 253 19.01 -14.65 -18.03
N PRO A 254 17.90 -15.40 -17.93
CA PRO A 254 17.97 -16.82 -17.55
C PRO A 254 18.79 -17.67 -18.53
N ASP A 255 18.69 -17.41 -19.84
CA ASP A 255 19.43 -18.13 -20.87
C ASP A 255 20.92 -17.79 -20.84
N VAL A 256 21.27 -16.51 -20.60
CA VAL A 256 22.65 -16.06 -20.48
C VAL A 256 23.32 -16.67 -19.25
N VAL A 257 22.61 -16.72 -18.12
CA VAL A 257 23.11 -17.36 -16.90
C VAL A 257 23.28 -18.88 -17.09
N ALA A 258 22.39 -19.53 -17.85
CA ALA A 258 22.48 -20.96 -18.16
C ALA A 258 23.64 -21.30 -19.12
N ALA A 259 23.89 -20.45 -20.12
CA ALA A 259 24.99 -20.58 -21.07
C ALA A 259 26.38 -20.32 -20.44
N LYS A 260 26.42 -19.65 -19.28
CA LYS A 260 27.63 -19.31 -18.51
C LYS A 260 28.76 -18.63 -19.33
N PRO A 261 28.47 -17.69 -20.24
CA PRO A 261 29.53 -17.05 -21.01
C PRO A 261 30.34 -16.09 -20.13
N SER A 262 31.65 -16.06 -20.33
CA SER A 262 32.56 -15.04 -19.77
C SER A 262 32.38 -14.74 -18.28
N PRO A 263 32.73 -15.69 -17.37
CA PRO A 263 32.55 -15.52 -15.95
C PRO A 263 33.50 -14.45 -15.37
N VAL A 264 32.93 -13.48 -14.68
CA VAL A 264 33.62 -12.41 -13.95
C VAL A 264 33.50 -12.68 -12.45
N ARG A 265 34.64 -12.73 -11.74
CA ARG A 265 34.66 -12.95 -10.30
C ARG A 265 34.66 -11.62 -9.56
N THR A 266 33.66 -11.39 -8.70
CA THR A 266 33.62 -10.25 -7.78
C THR A 266 33.38 -10.78 -6.37
N GLY A 267 34.41 -10.75 -5.52
CA GLY A 267 34.39 -11.36 -4.19
C GLY A 267 34.24 -12.89 -4.23
N ASN A 268 33.26 -13.42 -3.49
CA ASN A 268 33.02 -14.86 -3.36
C ASN A 268 31.90 -15.40 -4.29
N ARG A 269 31.54 -14.64 -5.33
CA ARG A 269 30.45 -14.99 -6.26
C ARG A 269 30.87 -14.81 -7.71
N TRP A 270 30.33 -15.68 -8.57
CA TRP A 270 30.48 -15.63 -10.01
C TRP A 270 29.38 -14.76 -10.63
N PHE A 271 29.77 -13.90 -11.55
CA PHE A 271 28.88 -13.13 -12.41
C PHE A 271 29.19 -13.43 -13.88
N TYR A 272 28.28 -13.12 -14.79
CA TYR A 272 28.47 -13.29 -16.23
C TYR A 272 28.46 -11.93 -16.92
N SER A 273 29.45 -11.68 -17.76
CA SER A 273 29.57 -10.38 -18.42
C SER A 273 28.49 -10.22 -19.49
N ASP A 274 27.67 -9.17 -19.35
CA ASP A 274 26.65 -8.77 -20.32
C ASP A 274 26.61 -7.24 -20.47
N PRO A 275 27.61 -6.63 -21.13
CA PRO A 275 27.70 -5.18 -21.27
C PRO A 275 26.75 -4.63 -22.34
N ILE A 276 26.55 -3.30 -22.39
CA ILE A 276 25.58 -2.67 -23.29
C ILE A 276 25.94 -2.82 -24.78
N GLU A 277 27.22 -2.95 -25.06
CA GLU A 277 27.80 -3.14 -26.38
C GLU A 277 27.30 -4.43 -27.05
N ASN A 278 26.87 -5.42 -26.26
CA ASN A 278 26.25 -6.63 -26.81
C ASN A 278 24.89 -6.35 -27.46
N HIS A 279 24.23 -5.25 -27.07
CA HIS A 279 22.81 -4.99 -27.36
C HIS A 279 22.58 -3.73 -28.21
N ASP A 280 23.60 -2.92 -28.46
CA ASP A 280 23.48 -1.62 -29.15
C ASP A 280 24.03 -1.62 -30.60
N TRP A 281 24.54 -2.76 -31.07
CA TRP A 281 25.20 -2.90 -32.39
C TRP A 281 24.32 -2.47 -33.57
N TRP A 282 22.99 -2.55 -33.43
CA TRP A 282 22.01 -2.20 -34.45
C TRP A 282 21.54 -0.74 -34.40
N ILE A 283 21.96 0.04 -33.39
CA ILE A 283 21.49 1.43 -33.17
C ILE A 283 22.44 2.47 -33.82
N LYS A 284 23.53 2.05 -34.49
CA LYS A 284 24.42 2.97 -35.21
C LYS A 284 23.81 3.47 -36.52
N THR A 285 23.22 4.66 -36.49
CA THR A 285 23.10 5.55 -37.66
C THR A 285 23.09 7.01 -37.20
N GLY A 286 24.14 7.77 -37.55
CA GLY A 286 24.15 9.23 -37.38
C GLY A 286 25.49 9.92 -37.15
N GLU A 287 26.63 9.41 -37.63
CA GLU A 287 27.83 10.26 -37.77
C GLU A 287 27.56 11.29 -38.88
N ARG A 288 27.21 12.52 -38.49
CA ARG A 288 27.25 13.67 -39.39
C ARG A 288 28.74 14.03 -39.57
N LYS A 289 29.33 13.62 -40.70
CA LYS A 289 30.66 14.10 -41.11
C LYS A 289 30.57 15.62 -41.29
N SER A 290 31.27 16.37 -40.45
CA SER A 290 31.60 17.77 -40.73
C SER A 290 32.96 17.78 -41.42
N GLU A 291 32.94 18.07 -42.73
CA GLU A 291 34.09 18.63 -43.47
C GLU A 291 34.48 20.00 -42.91
#